data_AF-A0A433EKP2-F1
#
_entry.id   AF-A0A433EKP2-F1
#
_cell.length_a   1.000
_cell.length_b   1.000
_cell.length_c   1.000
_cell.angle_alpha   90.00
_cell.angle_beta   90.00
_cell.angle_gamma   90.00
#
_symmetry.space_group_name_H-M   'P 1'
#
loop_
_entity.id
_entity.type
_entity.pdbx_description
1 polymer ?
#
loop_
_entity_poly.entity_id
_entity_poly.type
_entity_poly.pdbx_seq_one_letter_code
_entity_poly.pdbx_strand_id
1 'polypeptide(L)'
;MADEQRILDIIDGLEENFTEQEAYRIYIEFCFRFIPRIEHKIPEKLRAHLEVAEGYWHAGNVSPQALENARVLIWKYLDSHNLTYAPLRKSAAIRFMHQLFWDKANTDIWDHFDWCRELLPHLGYKNHTILQELEYVLSKATREGFAA
;
A
#
# COMPACT_ATOMS: atom_id res chain seq x y z
N MET A 1 -3.01 -9.23 -19.97
CA MET A 1 -2.03 -10.29 -20.22
C MET A 1 -0.61 -9.73 -20.25
N ALA A 2 -0.21 -8.89 -21.20
CA ALA A 2 1.15 -8.32 -21.22
C ALA A 2 1.48 -7.47 -19.97
N ASP A 3 0.62 -6.51 -19.61
CA ASP A 3 0.86 -5.67 -18.43
C ASP A 3 0.84 -6.46 -17.11
N GLU A 4 0.05 -7.54 -17.05
CA GLU A 4 -0.02 -8.38 -15.87
C GLU A 4 1.26 -9.17 -15.68
N GLN A 5 1.77 -9.80 -16.74
CA GLN A 5 3.04 -10.52 -16.68
C GLN A 5 4.17 -9.58 -16.27
N ARG A 6 4.22 -8.36 -16.82
CA ARG A 6 5.24 -7.37 -16.43
C ARG A 6 5.15 -6.95 -14.97
N ILE A 7 3.94 -6.88 -14.40
CA ILE A 7 3.77 -6.63 -12.96
C ILE A 7 4.38 -7.79 -12.17
N LEU A 8 4.09 -9.04 -12.55
CA LEU A 8 4.64 -10.23 -11.90
C LEU A 8 6.17 -10.24 -11.97
N ASP A 9 6.73 -10.01 -13.17
CA ASP A 9 8.18 -9.99 -13.39
C ASP A 9 8.87 -8.90 -12.54
N ILE A 10 8.21 -7.77 -12.31
CA ILE A 10 8.72 -6.73 -11.41
C ILE A 10 8.71 -7.21 -9.96
N ILE A 11 7.64 -7.88 -9.51
CA ILE A 11 7.54 -8.38 -8.13
C ILE A 11 8.60 -9.45 -7.88
N ASP A 12 8.78 -10.41 -8.81
CA ASP A 12 9.88 -11.38 -8.79
C ASP A 12 11.24 -10.65 -8.67
N GLY A 13 11.44 -9.63 -9.52
CA GLY A 13 12.67 -8.83 -9.49
C GLY A 13 12.88 -8.05 -8.19
N LEU A 14 11.82 -7.69 -7.45
CA LEU A 14 11.96 -7.03 -6.15
C LEU A 14 12.55 -7.99 -5.11
N GLU A 15 12.12 -9.24 -5.09
CA GLU A 15 12.65 -10.27 -4.19
C GLU A 15 14.11 -10.61 -4.46
N GLU A 16 14.48 -10.66 -5.74
CA GLU A 16 15.83 -11.06 -6.14
C GLU A 16 16.87 -9.95 -5.92
N ASN A 17 16.46 -8.68 -6.04
CA ASN A 17 17.40 -7.55 -6.16
C ASN A 17 17.40 -6.59 -4.96
N PHE A 18 16.44 -6.71 -4.03
CA PHE A 18 16.32 -5.82 -2.88
C PHE A 18 16.23 -6.63 -1.58
N THR A 19 16.64 -6.03 -0.46
CA THR A 19 16.31 -6.60 0.85
C THR A 19 14.79 -6.56 1.08
N GLU A 20 14.27 -7.44 1.93
CA GLU A 20 12.84 -7.49 2.29
C GLU A 20 12.29 -6.10 2.68
N GLN A 21 13.05 -5.35 3.49
CA GLN A 21 12.63 -4.02 3.93
C GLN A 21 12.67 -2.98 2.80
N GLU A 22 13.63 -3.06 1.88
CA GLU A 22 13.68 -2.18 0.70
C GLU A 22 12.54 -2.48 -0.28
N ALA A 23 12.27 -3.77 -0.55
CA ALA A 23 11.16 -4.19 -1.38
C ALA A 23 9.82 -3.73 -0.77
N TYR A 24 9.67 -3.89 0.54
CA TYR A 24 8.51 -3.38 1.28
C TYR A 24 8.41 -1.84 1.23
N ARG A 25 9.54 -1.13 1.28
CA ARG A 25 9.56 0.33 1.11
C ARG A 25 9.09 0.74 -0.31
N ILE A 26 9.53 0.04 -1.37
CA ILE A 26 9.01 0.24 -2.74
C ILE A 26 7.49 0.01 -2.75
N TYR A 27 7.01 -1.05 -2.13
CA TYR A 27 5.58 -1.36 -2.06
C TYR A 27 4.77 -0.24 -1.38
N ILE A 28 5.28 0.31 -0.28
CA ILE A 28 4.63 1.41 0.44
C ILE A 28 4.60 2.68 -0.42
N GLU A 29 5.71 3.04 -1.06
CA GLU A 29 5.77 4.17 -1.97
C GLU A 29 4.80 3.99 -3.15
N PHE A 30 4.71 2.77 -3.69
CA PHE A 30 3.72 2.40 -4.69
C PHE A 30 2.28 2.62 -4.17
N CYS A 31 1.96 2.20 -2.94
CA CYS A 31 0.65 2.45 -2.36
C CYS A 31 0.34 3.95 -2.24
N PHE A 32 1.30 4.76 -1.79
CA PHE A 32 1.14 6.22 -1.69
C PHE A 32 0.81 6.90 -3.04
N ARG A 33 1.24 6.33 -4.18
CA ARG A 33 0.84 6.84 -5.51
C ARG A 33 -0.67 6.84 -5.75
N PHE A 34 -1.40 5.92 -5.11
CA PHE A 34 -2.83 5.76 -5.27
C PHE A 34 -3.65 6.50 -4.21
N ILE A 35 -3.08 6.77 -3.03
CA ILE A 35 -3.82 7.37 -1.90
C ILE A 35 -4.53 8.66 -2.26
N PRO A 36 -3.90 9.69 -2.85
CA PRO A 36 -4.59 10.93 -3.22
C PRO A 36 -5.73 10.71 -4.22
N ARG A 37 -5.62 9.65 -5.04
CA ARG A 37 -6.62 9.32 -6.07
C ARG A 37 -7.84 8.59 -5.49
N ILE A 38 -7.69 7.94 -4.35
CA ILE A 38 -8.76 7.17 -3.69
C ILE A 38 -9.25 7.80 -2.39
N GLU A 39 -8.62 8.88 -1.92
CA GLU A 39 -8.92 9.51 -0.64
C GLU A 39 -10.40 9.86 -0.48
N HIS A 40 -11.03 10.36 -1.55
CA HIS A 40 -12.47 10.67 -1.57
C HIS A 40 -13.37 9.45 -1.30
N LYS A 41 -12.86 8.22 -1.49
CA LYS A 41 -13.54 6.94 -1.18
C LYS A 41 -13.27 6.45 0.25
N ILE A 42 -12.31 7.05 0.95
CA ILE A 42 -11.99 6.73 2.34
C ILE A 42 -12.94 7.52 3.25
N PRO A 43 -13.55 6.91 4.28
CA PRO A 43 -14.35 7.62 5.26
C PRO A 43 -13.55 8.74 5.92
N GLU A 44 -14.15 9.92 6.08
CA GLU A 44 -13.50 11.11 6.65
C GLU A 44 -12.80 10.82 7.99
N LYS A 45 -13.46 10.08 8.88
CA LYS A 45 -12.93 9.67 10.19
C LYS A 45 -11.61 8.88 10.10
N LEU A 46 -11.34 8.22 8.97
CA LEU A 46 -10.12 7.45 8.76
C LEU A 46 -9.04 8.23 8.00
N ARG A 47 -9.41 9.29 7.26
CA ARG A 47 -8.44 10.09 6.48
C ARG A 47 -7.40 10.76 7.36
N ALA A 48 -7.77 11.15 8.58
CA ALA A 48 -6.84 11.72 9.56
C ALA A 48 -5.66 10.79 9.89
N HIS A 49 -5.79 9.48 9.65
CA HIS A 49 -4.68 8.53 9.86
C HIS A 49 -3.66 8.53 8.70
N LEU A 50 -3.98 9.10 7.54
CA LEU A 50 -3.01 9.21 6.43
C LEU A 50 -1.80 10.06 6.83
N GLU A 51 -2.01 11.13 7.59
CA GLU A 51 -0.93 11.96 8.13
C GLU A 51 0.01 11.16 9.06
N VAL A 52 -0.49 10.14 9.75
CA VAL A 52 0.33 9.23 10.58
C VAL A 52 1.23 8.36 9.70
N ALA A 53 0.67 7.83 8.61
CA ALA A 53 1.43 7.03 7.65
C ALA A 53 2.50 7.89 6.93
N GLU A 54 2.15 9.08 6.46
CA GLU A 54 3.10 10.01 5.85
C GLU A 54 4.18 10.45 6.85
N GLY A 55 3.79 10.76 8.09
CA GLY A 55 4.72 11.13 9.15
C GLY A 55 5.73 10.02 9.48
N TYR A 56 5.30 8.75 9.44
CA TYR A 56 6.17 7.61 9.67
C TYR A 56 7.11 7.37 8.51
N TRP A 57 6.56 7.26 7.30
CA TRP A 57 7.31 6.83 6.12
C TRP A 57 8.16 7.94 5.48
N HIS A 58 7.68 9.19 5.48
CA HIS A 58 8.35 10.29 4.77
C HIS A 58 8.99 11.31 5.69
N ALA A 59 8.37 11.63 6.82
CA ALA A 59 8.90 12.65 7.73
C ALA A 59 9.79 12.09 8.85
N GLY A 60 9.71 10.80 9.16
CA GLY A 60 10.44 10.16 10.26
C GLY A 60 10.11 10.72 11.64
N ASN A 61 8.95 11.36 11.80
CA ASN A 61 8.54 12.06 13.03
C ASN A 61 7.42 11.34 13.81
N VAL A 62 6.97 10.20 13.29
CA VAL A 62 5.96 9.33 13.91
C VAL A 62 6.63 8.03 14.36
N SER A 63 6.25 7.53 15.54
CA SER A 63 6.79 6.28 16.07
C SER A 63 6.06 5.06 15.49
N PRO A 64 6.70 3.87 15.45
CA PRO A 64 6.03 2.62 15.09
C PRO A 64 4.75 2.36 15.90
N GLN A 65 4.73 2.73 17.18
CA GLN A 65 3.56 2.56 18.05
C GLN A 65 2.37 3.41 17.60
N ALA A 66 2.60 4.63 17.11
CA ALA A 66 1.53 5.48 16.59
C ALA A 66 0.95 4.90 15.29
N LEU A 67 1.79 4.31 14.43
CA LEU A 67 1.37 3.60 13.22
C LEU A 67 0.52 2.38 13.57
N GLU A 68 0.97 1.56 14.53
CA GLU A 68 0.23 0.40 15.05
C GLU A 68 -1.13 0.80 15.64
N ASN A 69 -1.18 1.89 16.42
CA ASN A 69 -2.43 2.39 16.99
C ASN A 69 -3.43 2.79 15.89
N ALA A 70 -2.97 3.47 14.84
CA ALA A 70 -3.80 3.80 13.69
C ALA A 70 -4.29 2.54 12.96
N ARG A 71 -3.42 1.54 12.77
CA ARG A 71 -3.77 0.23 12.20
C ARG A 71 -4.93 -0.44 12.96
N VAL A 72 -4.82 -0.51 14.28
CA VAL A 72 -5.85 -1.10 15.16
C VAL A 72 -7.17 -0.33 15.06
N LEU A 73 -7.14 1.00 14.96
CA LEU A 73 -8.36 1.81 14.80
C LEU A 73 -9.06 1.57 13.46
N ILE A 74 -8.30 1.44 12.38
CA ILE A 74 -8.83 1.11 11.05
C ILE A 74 -9.47 -0.28 11.07
N TRP A 75 -8.83 -1.26 11.72
CA TRP A 75 -9.40 -2.60 11.88
C TRP A 75 -10.71 -2.58 12.67
N LYS A 76 -10.75 -1.87 13.81
CA LYS A 76 -11.97 -1.69 14.61
C LYS A 76 -13.08 -1.01 13.81
N TYR A 77 -12.74 -0.07 12.93
CA TYR A 77 -13.71 0.53 12.02
C TYR A 77 -14.31 -0.51 11.06
N LEU A 78 -13.46 -1.32 10.42
CA LEU A 78 -13.92 -2.38 9.52
C LEU A 78 -14.86 -3.35 10.24
N ASP A 79 -14.51 -3.76 11.45
CA ASP A 79 -15.29 -4.71 12.24
C ASP A 79 -16.65 -4.13 12.68
N SER A 80 -16.64 -2.96 13.33
CA SER A 80 -17.86 -2.30 13.81
C SER A 80 -18.86 -1.93 12.72
N HIS A 81 -18.43 -1.81 11.47
CA HIS A 81 -19.29 -1.51 10.31
C HIS A 81 -19.61 -2.75 9.46
N ASN A 82 -19.31 -3.97 9.96
CA ASN A 82 -19.49 -5.23 9.25
C ASN A 82 -18.81 -5.28 7.88
N LEU A 83 -17.66 -4.61 7.75
CA LEU A 83 -16.87 -4.53 6.52
C LEU A 83 -15.74 -5.56 6.44
N THR A 84 -15.43 -6.24 7.55
CA THR A 84 -14.42 -7.32 7.65
C THR A 84 -14.76 -8.50 6.75
N TYR A 85 -16.05 -8.86 6.64
CA TYR A 85 -16.53 -9.96 5.80
C TYR A 85 -17.42 -9.49 4.64
N ALA A 86 -17.59 -8.18 4.48
CA ALA A 86 -18.34 -7.62 3.36
C ALA A 86 -17.60 -7.88 2.03
N PRO A 87 -18.32 -7.87 0.90
CA PRO A 87 -17.70 -7.94 -0.42
C PRO A 87 -16.59 -6.91 -0.57
N LEU A 88 -15.43 -7.34 -1.10
CA LEU A 88 -14.19 -6.56 -1.14
C LEU A 88 -14.39 -5.13 -1.67
N ARG A 89 -15.20 -4.98 -2.73
CA ARG A 89 -15.58 -3.68 -3.31
C ARG A 89 -16.08 -2.63 -2.31
N LYS A 90 -16.72 -3.03 -1.21
CA LYS A 90 -17.30 -2.11 -0.21
C LYS A 90 -16.25 -1.53 0.73
N SER A 91 -15.12 -2.23 0.91
CA SER A 91 -14.07 -1.84 1.85
C SER A 91 -12.70 -1.73 1.17
N ALA A 92 -12.63 -1.81 -0.15
CA ALA A 92 -11.38 -1.81 -0.92
C ALA A 92 -10.50 -0.60 -0.59
N ALA A 93 -11.09 0.61 -0.51
CA ALA A 93 -10.32 1.83 -0.21
C ALA A 93 -9.72 1.80 1.21
N ILE A 94 -10.50 1.31 2.18
CA ILE A 94 -10.06 1.20 3.58
C ILE A 94 -8.98 0.13 3.72
N ARG A 95 -9.15 -1.03 3.08
CA ARG A 95 -8.17 -2.12 3.09
C ARG A 95 -6.88 -1.77 2.35
N PHE A 96 -6.98 -0.98 1.28
CA PHE A 96 -5.82 -0.46 0.56
C PHE A 96 -5.07 0.55 1.43
N MET A 97 -5.77 1.51 2.03
CA MET A 97 -5.18 2.44 2.99
C MET A 97 -4.52 1.71 4.18
N HIS A 98 -5.12 0.64 4.67
CA HIS A 98 -4.60 -0.17 5.79
C HIS A 98 -3.20 -0.74 5.52
N GLN A 99 -2.81 -0.96 4.26
CA GLN A 99 -1.48 -1.48 3.91
C GLN A 99 -0.35 -0.55 4.38
N LEU A 100 -0.62 0.75 4.51
CA LEU A 100 0.39 1.74 4.90
C LEU A 100 0.82 1.66 6.37
N PHE A 101 0.11 0.90 7.19
CA PHE A 101 0.21 0.99 8.65
C PHE A 101 1.00 -0.15 9.31
N TRP A 102 1.75 -0.95 8.54
CA TRP A 102 2.76 -1.84 9.10
C TRP A 102 4.11 -1.16 9.07
N ASP A 103 4.84 -1.21 10.19
CA ASP A 103 6.13 -0.55 10.37
C ASP A 103 7.28 -1.24 9.63
N LYS A 104 7.05 -2.48 9.20
CA LYS A 104 7.93 -3.36 8.42
C LYS A 104 7.09 -4.40 7.66
N ALA A 105 7.74 -5.16 6.77
CA ALA A 105 7.13 -6.32 6.14
C ALA A 105 6.63 -7.28 7.24
N ASN A 106 5.37 -7.71 7.12
CA ASN A 106 4.77 -8.65 8.06
C ASN A 106 4.47 -10.02 7.42
N THR A 107 4.69 -10.10 6.11
CA THR A 107 4.56 -11.28 5.26
C THR A 107 5.45 -11.07 4.04
N ASP A 108 5.47 -12.06 3.16
CA ASP A 108 6.20 -12.01 1.90
C ASP A 108 5.77 -10.83 1.01
N ILE A 109 6.67 -10.28 0.21
CA ILE A 109 6.35 -9.13 -0.65
C ILE A 109 5.31 -9.50 -1.71
N TRP A 110 5.25 -10.76 -2.15
CA TRP A 110 4.19 -11.27 -3.01
C TRP A 110 2.83 -11.08 -2.40
N ASP A 111 2.65 -11.47 -1.14
CA ASP A 111 1.38 -11.37 -0.46
C ASP A 111 0.91 -9.91 -0.39
N HIS A 112 1.84 -8.98 -0.14
CA HIS A 112 1.56 -7.54 -0.13
C HIS A 112 1.07 -7.05 -1.51
N PHE A 113 1.73 -7.46 -2.60
CA PHE A 113 1.33 -7.07 -3.95
C PHE A 113 0.05 -7.77 -4.42
N ASP A 114 -0.21 -9.00 -3.99
CA ASP A 114 -1.46 -9.71 -4.29
C ASP A 114 -2.66 -8.98 -3.70
N TRP A 115 -2.55 -8.45 -2.47
CA TRP A 115 -3.57 -7.55 -1.94
C TRP A 115 -3.83 -6.35 -2.84
N CYS A 116 -2.80 -5.69 -3.35
CA CYS A 116 -2.95 -4.55 -4.26
C CYS A 116 -3.59 -4.96 -5.59
N ARG A 117 -3.21 -6.11 -6.14
CA ARG A 117 -3.79 -6.67 -7.37
C ARG A 117 -5.27 -7.00 -7.22
N GLU A 118 -5.71 -7.42 -6.03
CA GLU A 118 -7.12 -7.63 -5.73
C GLU A 118 -7.89 -6.32 -5.49
N LEU A 119 -7.29 -5.38 -4.76
CA LEU A 119 -7.96 -4.16 -4.29
C LEU A 119 -8.09 -3.08 -5.37
N LEU A 120 -7.04 -2.83 -6.16
CA LEU A 120 -6.98 -1.75 -7.14
C LEU A 120 -8.04 -1.86 -8.27
N PRO A 121 -8.36 -3.06 -8.80
CA PRO A 121 -9.47 -3.23 -9.73
C PRO A 121 -10.83 -2.80 -9.15
N HIS A 122 -11.08 -3.09 -7.87
CA HIS A 122 -12.29 -2.63 -7.18
C HIS A 122 -12.34 -1.11 -6.98
N LEU A 123 -11.18 -0.45 -7.03
CA LEU A 123 -11.06 1.00 -6.97
C LEU A 123 -11.15 1.66 -8.35
N GLY A 124 -11.17 0.86 -9.43
CA GLY A 124 -11.33 1.30 -10.82
C GLY A 124 -10.01 1.39 -11.61
N TYR A 125 -8.90 0.90 -11.05
CA TYR A 125 -7.60 0.92 -11.73
C TYR A 125 -7.39 -0.34 -12.56
N LYS A 126 -6.88 -0.15 -13.78
CA LYS A 126 -6.51 -1.24 -14.69
C LYS A 126 -5.03 -1.56 -14.53
N ASN A 127 -4.64 -2.78 -14.91
CA ASN A 127 -3.24 -3.24 -14.84
C ASN A 127 -2.26 -2.28 -15.52
N HIS A 128 -2.65 -1.61 -16.60
CA HIS A 128 -1.82 -0.60 -17.24
C HIS A 128 -1.39 0.53 -16.30
N THR A 129 -2.34 1.09 -15.53
CA THR A 129 -2.05 2.16 -14.56
C THR A 129 -1.25 1.62 -13.38
N ILE A 130 -1.54 0.39 -12.95
CA ILE A 130 -0.80 -0.29 -11.87
C ILE A 130 0.67 -0.45 -12.27
N LEU A 131 0.92 -0.98 -13.46
CA LEU A 131 2.26 -1.14 -14.02
C LEU A 131 3.00 0.19 -14.11
N GLN A 132 2.35 1.24 -14.65
CA GLN A 132 2.97 2.56 -14.79
C GLN A 132 3.45 3.15 -13.45
N GLU A 133 2.63 3.06 -12.40
CA GLU A 133 3.03 3.58 -11.09
C GLU A 133 4.10 2.70 -10.43
N LEU A 134 4.05 1.37 -10.63
CA LEU A 134 5.05 0.45 -10.13
C LEU A 134 6.42 0.68 -10.81
N GLU A 135 6.45 0.81 -12.13
CA GLU A 135 7.65 1.15 -12.89
C GLU A 135 8.23 2.50 -12.49
N TYR A 136 7.36 3.49 -12.24
CA TYR A 136 7.78 4.80 -11.76
C TYR A 136 8.49 4.70 -10.40
N VAL A 137 7.90 4.00 -9.43
CA VAL A 137 8.46 3.85 -8.09
C VAL A 137 9.75 3.03 -8.13
N LEU A 138 9.77 1.93 -8.88
CA LEU A 138 10.98 1.12 -9.06
C LEU A 138 12.11 1.97 -9.65
N SER A 139 11.83 2.70 -10.74
CA SER A 139 12.81 3.57 -11.39
C SER A 139 13.33 4.66 -10.47
N LYS A 140 12.48 5.18 -9.57
CA LYS A 140 12.89 6.15 -8.55
C LYS A 140 13.81 5.49 -7.52
N ALA A 141 13.42 4.33 -6.97
CA ALA A 141 14.21 3.61 -5.98
C ALA A 141 15.60 3.21 -6.50
N THR A 142 15.71 2.76 -7.75
CA THR A 142 17.01 2.41 -8.35
C THR A 142 17.92 3.62 -8.58
N ARG A 143 17.36 4.82 -8.81
CA ARG A 143 18.12 6.04 -9.09
C ARG A 143 18.52 6.81 -7.83
N GLU A 144 17.59 6.93 -6.90
CA GLU A 144 17.73 7.79 -5.72
C GLU A 144 18.10 6.98 -4.46
N GLY A 145 17.94 5.66 -4.48
CA GLY A 145 17.96 4.83 -3.29
C GLY A 145 16.79 5.14 -2.35
N PHE A 146 16.74 4.46 -1.22
CA PHE A 146 15.94 4.91 -0.09
C PHE A 146 16.87 5.69 0.85
N ALA A 147 16.67 7.00 0.95
CA ALA A 147 17.45 7.81 1.89
C ALA A 147 17.29 7.23 3.30
N ALA A 148 18.43 6.98 3.96
CA ALA A 148 18.52 6.46 5.33
C ALA A 148 18.17 7.52 6.38
#